data_AF-A0A526Q0T9-F1
#
_entry.id   AF-A0A526Q0T9-F1
#
_cell.length_a   1.000
_cell.length_b   1.000
_cell.length_c   1.000
_cell.angle_alpha   90.00
_cell.angle_beta   90.00
_cell.angle_gamma   90.00
#
_symmetry.space_group_name_H-M   'P 1'
#
loop_
_entity.id
_entity.type
_entity.pdbx_description
1 polymer ?
#
loop_
_entity_poly.entity_id
_entity_poly.type
_entity_poly.pdbx_seq_one_letter_code
_entity_poly.pdbx_strand_id
1 'polypeptide(L)'
;HLIEVADPAEETFPYAGRTEFTDPETGDKLTAGRAEMFGDEYRLLYNARRQELAGWCRRLGWSFTVNHTDRLASEALVRIHMALTAEGSHAGLTMGHTGLTASHTGLTVHSGHAGKIGA
;
A
#
# COMPACT_ATOMS: atom_id res chain seq x y z
N HIS A 1 -9.47 6.85 2.19
CA HIS A 1 -8.48 6.67 1.10
C HIS A 1 -7.28 7.59 1.31
N LEU A 2 -6.04 7.11 1.09
CA LEU A 2 -4.80 7.91 1.10
C LEU A 2 -4.09 7.80 -0.24
N ILE A 3 -3.45 8.89 -0.66
CA ILE A 3 -2.73 8.99 -1.93
C ILE A 3 -1.34 9.54 -1.67
N GLU A 4 -0.33 8.80 -2.12
CA GLU A 4 1.04 9.28 -2.22
C GLU A 4 1.24 9.89 -3.62
N VAL A 5 1.70 11.13 -3.70
CA VAL A 5 2.18 11.72 -4.95
C VAL A 5 3.70 11.65 -4.95
N ALA A 6 4.27 10.89 -5.89
CA ALA A 6 5.71 10.64 -5.95
C ALA A 6 6.29 11.09 -7.29
N ASP A 7 7.51 11.61 -7.29
CA ASP A 7 8.23 11.84 -8.53
C ASP A 7 8.89 10.55 -9.03
N PRO A 8 8.81 10.19 -10.33
CA PRO A 8 9.49 9.01 -10.87
C PRO A 8 10.99 8.97 -10.58
N ALA A 9 11.64 10.13 -10.44
CA ALA A 9 13.05 10.22 -10.09
C ALA A 9 13.33 9.79 -8.64
N GLU A 10 12.39 9.91 -7.70
CA GLU A 10 12.53 9.36 -6.36
C GLU A 10 12.54 7.83 -6.39
N GLU A 11 11.69 7.23 -7.22
CA GLU A 11 11.59 5.77 -7.30
C GLU A 11 12.78 5.15 -8.05
N THR A 12 13.25 5.78 -9.12
CA THR A 12 14.34 5.25 -9.96
C THR A 12 15.72 5.72 -9.52
N PHE A 13 15.80 6.84 -8.80
CA PHE A 13 17.02 7.51 -8.36
C PHE A 13 18.08 7.66 -9.48
N PRO A 14 17.78 8.35 -10.59
CA PRO A 14 18.65 8.43 -11.76
C PRO A 14 19.78 9.47 -11.61
N TYR A 15 20.29 9.66 -10.39
CA TYR A 15 21.29 10.67 -10.08
C TYR A 15 22.69 10.05 -10.01
N ALA A 16 23.66 10.67 -10.66
CA ALA A 16 25.05 10.23 -10.69
C ALA A 16 26.02 11.41 -10.68
N GLY A 17 27.22 11.18 -10.15
CA GLY A 17 28.26 12.19 -10.03
C GLY A 17 27.94 13.22 -8.94
N ARG A 18 28.40 14.46 -9.15
CA ARG A 18 28.18 15.54 -8.19
C ARG A 18 26.76 16.08 -8.32
N THR A 19 25.93 15.84 -7.32
CA THR A 19 24.54 16.32 -7.27
C THR A 19 24.31 17.11 -5.99
N GLU A 20 23.71 18.28 -6.10
CA GLU A 20 23.21 19.05 -4.95
C GLU A 20 21.70 18.81 -4.83
N PHE A 21 21.29 18.19 -3.73
CA PHE A 21 19.89 18.07 -3.35
C PHE A 21 19.53 19.28 -2.51
N THR A 22 18.37 19.87 -2.78
CA THR A 22 17.79 20.96 -1.98
C THR A 22 16.49 20.47 -1.40
N ASP A 23 16.33 20.57 -0.09
CA ASP A 23 15.06 20.33 0.58
C ASP A 23 14.08 21.46 0.20
N PRO A 24 12.94 21.15 -0.45
CA PRO A 24 11.98 22.15 -0.85
C PRO A 24 11.28 22.85 0.33
N GLU A 25 11.25 22.27 1.53
CA GLU A 25 10.56 22.84 2.69
C GLU A 25 11.46 23.78 3.50
N THR A 26 12.71 23.38 3.74
CA THR A 26 13.66 24.12 4.59
C THR A 26 14.68 24.94 3.79
N GLY A 27 14.92 24.55 2.53
CA GLY A 27 16.02 25.09 1.72
C GLY A 27 17.38 24.47 2.04
N ASP A 28 17.45 23.47 2.91
CA ASP A 28 18.69 22.79 3.26
C ASP A 28 19.32 22.10 2.05
N LYS A 29 20.65 22.13 1.99
CA LYS A 29 21.40 21.60 0.85
C LYS A 29 22.27 20.42 1.25
N LEU A 30 22.14 19.33 0.50
CA LEU A 30 23.00 18.16 0.61
C LEU A 30 23.76 17.98 -0.71
N THR A 31 25.06 18.26 -0.70
CA THR A 31 25.92 17.98 -1.86
C THR A 31 26.49 16.57 -1.77
N ALA A 32 26.00 15.68 -2.63
CA ALA A 32 26.57 14.37 -2.87
C ALA A 32 27.72 14.47 -3.88
N GLY A 33 28.95 14.13 -3.48
CA GLY A 33 30.08 14.08 -4.41
C GLY A 33 29.97 12.96 -5.46
N ARG A 34 29.33 11.85 -5.08
CA ARG A 34 28.93 10.72 -5.93
C ARG A 34 27.54 10.26 -5.51
N ALA A 35 26.50 10.83 -6.13
CA ALA A 35 25.11 10.57 -5.77
C ALA A 35 24.71 9.10 -5.91
N GLU A 36 25.33 8.37 -6.84
CA GLU A 36 25.08 6.95 -7.08
C GLU A 36 25.33 6.08 -5.84
N MET A 37 26.18 6.52 -4.90
CA MET A 37 26.43 5.81 -3.64
C MET A 37 25.22 5.80 -2.70
N PHE A 38 24.28 6.74 -2.87
CA PHE A 38 23.08 6.86 -2.04
C PHE A 38 21.87 6.13 -2.64
N GLY A 39 21.94 5.70 -3.90
CA GLY A 39 20.76 5.18 -4.61
C GLY A 39 20.14 3.95 -3.93
N ASP A 40 20.96 2.99 -3.51
CA ASP A 40 20.46 1.77 -2.86
C ASP A 40 19.83 2.06 -1.49
N GLU A 41 20.48 2.87 -0.66
CA GLU A 41 19.96 3.29 0.65
C GLU A 41 18.69 4.11 0.51
N TYR A 42 18.65 5.03 -0.45
CA TYR A 42 17.47 5.85 -0.72
C TYR A 42 16.29 4.97 -1.14
N ARG A 43 16.49 4.04 -2.09
CA ARG A 43 15.44 3.11 -2.53
C ARG A 43 14.96 2.21 -1.41
N LEU A 44 15.85 1.78 -0.51
CA LEU A 44 15.48 1.00 0.66
C LEU A 44 14.55 1.81 1.59
N LEU A 45 14.95 3.03 1.93
CA LEU A 45 14.16 3.92 2.79
C LEU A 45 12.82 4.28 2.14
N TYR A 46 12.82 4.59 0.85
CA TYR A 46 11.63 4.89 0.07
C TYR A 46 10.60 3.74 0.13
N ASN A 47 11.05 2.50 -0.08
CA ASN A 47 10.19 1.33 -0.02
C ASN A 47 9.70 1.06 1.42
N ALA A 48 10.56 1.22 2.43
CA ALA A 48 10.17 1.07 3.83
C ALA A 48 9.06 2.06 4.22
N ARG A 49 9.23 3.34 3.88
CA ARG A 49 8.21 4.39 4.08
C ARG A 49 6.87 3.99 3.43
N ARG A 50 6.90 3.53 2.18
CA ARG A 50 5.68 3.13 1.46
C ARG A 50 4.98 1.93 2.11
N GLN A 51 5.75 0.94 2.57
CA GLN A 51 5.20 -0.20 3.30
C GLN A 51 4.56 0.21 4.62
N GLU A 52 5.18 1.12 5.36
CA GLU A 52 4.61 1.67 6.59
C GLU A 52 3.29 2.40 6.33
N LEU A 53 3.27 3.33 5.36
CA LEU A 53 2.06 4.06 4.99
C LEU A 53 0.92 3.11 4.58
N ALA A 54 1.22 2.12 3.74
CA ALA A 54 0.24 1.11 3.34
C ALA A 54 -0.25 0.29 4.55
N GLY A 55 0.65 -0.05 5.49
CA GLY A 55 0.31 -0.73 6.74
C GLY A 55 -0.62 0.10 7.64
N TRP A 56 -0.34 1.39 7.78
CA TRP A 56 -1.20 2.33 8.51
C TRP A 56 -2.59 2.44 7.88
N CYS A 57 -2.65 2.59 6.55
CA CYS A 57 -3.92 2.65 5.83
C CYS A 57 -4.77 1.41 6.07
N ARG A 58 -4.18 0.20 5.95
CA ARG A 58 -4.90 -1.06 6.21
C ARG A 58 -5.48 -1.13 7.62
N ARG A 59 -4.74 -0.70 8.65
CA ARG A 59 -5.23 -0.68 10.04
C ARG A 59 -6.41 0.26 10.25
N LEU A 60 -6.47 1.35 9.48
CA LEU A 60 -7.57 2.33 9.52
C LEU A 60 -8.74 1.93 8.61
N GLY A 61 -8.66 0.80 7.90
CA GLY A 61 -9.63 0.42 6.86
C GLY A 61 -9.56 1.31 5.62
N TRP A 62 -8.48 2.07 5.44
CA TRP A 62 -8.30 2.96 4.30
C TRP A 62 -7.58 2.23 3.17
N SER A 63 -8.04 2.50 1.95
CA SER A 63 -7.35 2.16 0.71
C SER A 63 -6.16 3.11 0.47
N PHE A 64 -5.11 2.61 -0.19
CA PHE A 64 -3.85 3.33 -0.46
C PHE A 64 -3.53 3.28 -1.96
N THR A 65 -3.24 4.42 -2.58
CA THR A 65 -2.78 4.50 -3.99
C THR A 65 -1.58 5.42 -4.15
N VAL A 66 -0.81 5.20 -5.22
CA VAL A 66 0.32 6.04 -5.62
C VAL A 66 -0.02 6.70 -6.95
N ASN A 67 0.28 8.00 -7.05
CA ASN A 67 0.23 8.75 -8.29
C ASN A 67 1.61 9.35 -8.57
N HIS A 68 2.07 9.26 -9.82
CA HIS A 68 3.34 9.87 -10.20
C HIS A 68 3.15 11.29 -10.73
N THR A 69 4.13 12.18 -10.50
CA THR A 69 4.12 13.59 -10.96
C THR A 69 4.18 13.72 -12.48
N ASP A 70 4.66 12.69 -13.19
CA ASP A 70 4.71 12.62 -14.66
C ASP A 70 3.36 12.23 -15.30
N ARG A 71 2.33 11.95 -14.48
CA ARG A 71 0.97 11.66 -14.94
C ARG A 71 0.02 12.82 -14.71
N LEU A 72 -1.03 12.88 -15.54
CA LEU A 72 -2.07 13.89 -15.40
C LEU A 72 -2.80 13.72 -14.06
N ALA A 73 -2.90 14.81 -13.30
CA ALA A 73 -3.62 14.83 -12.03
C ALA A 73 -5.11 14.41 -12.17
N SER A 74 -5.71 14.62 -13.35
CA SER A 74 -7.08 14.18 -13.65
C SER A 74 -7.26 12.67 -13.52
N GLU A 75 -6.25 11.86 -13.86
CA GLU A 75 -6.33 10.41 -13.70
C GLU A 75 -6.39 9.99 -12.23
N ALA A 76 -5.64 10.68 -11.37
CA ALA A 76 -5.70 10.46 -9.93
C ALA A 76 -7.09 10.83 -9.40
N LEU A 77 -7.60 12.00 -9.79
CA LEU A 77 -8.93 12.47 -9.37
C LEU A 77 -10.06 11.51 -9.75
N VAL A 78 -10.04 10.93 -10.96
CA VAL A 78 -11.02 9.93 -11.38
C VAL A 78 -10.93 8.67 -10.51
N ARG A 79 -9.72 8.16 -10.24
CA ARG A 79 -9.51 6.98 -9.39
C ARG A 79 -10.05 7.20 -7.97
N ILE A 80 -9.79 8.37 -7.40
CA ILE A 80 -10.31 8.76 -6.07
C ILE A 80 -11.83 8.82 -6.08
N HIS A 81 -12.41 9.47 -7.08
CA HIS A 81 -13.86 9.62 -7.20
C HIS A 81 -14.55 8.25 -7.23
N MET A 82 -14.00 7.29 -7.98
CA MET A 82 -14.51 5.92 -8.00
C MET A 82 -14.33 5.22 -6.65
N ALA A 83 -13.16 5.36 -6.01
CA ALA A 83 -12.90 4.74 -4.71
C ALA A 83 -13.85 5.25 -3.62
N LEU A 84 -14.05 6.57 -3.52
CA LEU A 84 -14.95 7.18 -2.53
C LEU A 84 -16.43 6.84 -2.80
N THR A 85 -16.83 6.76 -4.07
CA THR A 85 -18.21 6.39 -4.44
C THR A 85 -18.49 4.92 -4.15
N ALA A 86 -17.52 4.04 -4.39
CA ALA A 86 -17.61 2.64 -3.99
C ALA A 86 -17.68 2.51 -2.46
N GLU A 87 -16.85 3.26 -1.72
CA GLU A 87 -16.84 3.36 -0.24
C GLU A 87 -18.19 3.79 0.37
N GLY A 88 -18.83 4.79 -0.21
CA GLY A 88 -20.18 5.19 0.20
C GLY A 88 -21.27 4.14 -0.06
N SER A 89 -21.06 3.24 -1.03
CA SER A 89 -22.04 2.22 -1.43
C SER A 89 -22.07 0.99 -0.51
N HIS A 90 -20.96 0.68 0.19
CA HIS A 90 -20.90 -0.44 1.14
C HIS A 90 -21.15 -0.07 2.60
N ALA A 91 -21.17 1.22 2.95
CA ALA A 91 -21.56 1.67 4.28
C ALA A 91 -23.07 1.53 4.57
N GLY A 92 -23.90 1.24 3.56
CA GLY A 92 -25.36 1.17 3.67
C GLY A 92 -25.98 -0.22 3.91
N LEU A 93 -25.20 -1.30 4.01
CA LEU A 93 -25.75 -2.68 4.04
C LEU A 93 -25.50 -3.46 5.34
N THR A 94 -25.24 -2.77 6.46
CA THR A 94 -25.32 -3.39 7.79
C THR A 94 -26.68 -3.06 8.43
N MET A 95 -27.74 -3.64 7.89
CA MET A 95 -29.07 -3.68 8.52
C MET A 95 -29.36 -5.14 8.89
N GLY A 96 -29.69 -5.34 10.16
CA GLY A 96 -29.60 -6.61 10.86
C GLY A 96 -30.56 -7.69 10.38
N HIS A 97 -30.12 -8.94 10.49
CA HIS A 97 -31.02 -10.04 10.79
C HIS A 97 -30.71 -10.54 12.20
N THR A 98 -31.67 -10.34 13.09
CA THR A 98 -31.78 -10.99 14.39
C THR A 98 -32.66 -12.23 14.19
N GLY A 99 -32.24 -13.37 14.76
CA GLY A 99 -33.01 -14.63 14.79
C GLY A 99 -32.41 -15.68 13.84
N LEU A 100 -32.27 -16.95 14.19
CA LEU A 100 -32.90 -17.75 15.24
C LEU A 100 -32.01 -19.00 15.46
N THR A 101 -31.95 -19.46 16.70
CA THR A 101 -31.33 -20.72 17.12
C THR A 101 -31.94 -21.94 16.42
N ALA A 102 -31.11 -22.88 15.96
CA ALA A 102 -31.50 -24.28 15.84
C ALA A 102 -30.27 -25.18 16.07
N SER A 103 -30.22 -25.77 17.26
CA SER A 103 -29.40 -26.92 17.58
C SER A 103 -29.81 -28.09 16.69
N HIS A 104 -28.85 -28.76 16.05
CA HIS A 104 -29.04 -30.17 15.76
C HIS A 104 -27.73 -30.94 15.98
N THR A 105 -27.85 -31.84 16.95
CA THR A 105 -26.94 -32.88 17.37
C THR A 105 -26.65 -33.86 16.23
N GLY A 106 -25.40 -34.35 16.17
CA GLY A 106 -25.05 -35.69 15.68
C GLY A 106 -24.48 -35.75 14.26
N LEU A 107 -23.21 -36.10 14.10
CA LEU A 107 -22.76 -37.51 14.06
C LEU A 107 -21.29 -37.55 13.59
N THR A 108 -20.40 -38.06 14.44
CA THR A 108 -19.01 -38.38 14.10
C THR A 108 -18.97 -39.61 13.18
N VAL A 109 -18.26 -39.52 12.05
CA VAL A 109 -17.80 -40.69 11.29
C VAL A 109 -16.27 -40.69 11.31
N HIS A 110 -15.73 -41.67 12.03
CA HIS A 110 -14.34 -42.10 11.98
C HIS A 110 -14.15 -43.06 10.79
N SER A 111 -13.11 -42.86 9.99
CA SER A 111 -12.49 -43.84 9.08
C SER A 111 -11.35 -43.09 8.37
N GLY A 112 -10.05 -43.32 8.58
CA GLY A 112 -9.30 -44.58 8.51
C GLY A 112 -8.13 -44.30 7.54
N HIS A 113 -6.94 -44.00 8.06
CA HIS A 113 -5.73 -44.83 8.00
C HIS A 113 -5.20 -45.17 6.58
N ALA A 114 -4.01 -44.63 6.25
CA ALA A 114 -2.80 -45.35 5.78
C ALA A 114 -2.01 -44.69 4.62
N GLY A 115 -0.74 -44.33 4.89
CA GLY A 115 0.43 -44.43 3.98
C GLY A 115 0.57 -43.40 2.84
N LYS A 116 1.75 -42.97 2.38
CA LYS A 116 3.15 -43.36 2.61
C LYS A 116 4.09 -42.19 2.27
N ILE A 117 5.23 -42.22 2.95
CA ILE A 117 6.57 -41.70 2.63
C ILE A 117 7.07 -41.93 1.19
N GLY A 118 8.00 -41.09 0.74
CA GLY A 118 8.89 -41.27 -0.42
C GLY A 118 9.28 -39.92 -1.02
N ALA A 119 10.37 -39.31 -0.56
CA ALA A 119 11.76 -39.44 -1.03
C ALA A 119 12.03 -38.55 -2.25
#